data_AF-A0A7V1VZU9-F1
#
_entry.id   AF-A0A7V1VZU9-F1
#
_cell.length_a   1.000
_cell.length_b   1.000
_cell.length_c   1.000
_cell.angle_alpha   90.00
_cell.angle_beta   90.00
_cell.angle_gamma   90.00
#
_symmetry.space_group_name_H-M   'P 1'
#
loop_
_entity.id
_entity.type
_entity.pdbx_description
1 polymer ?
#
loop_
_entity_poly.entity_id
_entity_poly.type
_entity_poly.pdbx_seq_one_letter_code
_entity_poly.pdbx_strand_id
1 'polypeptide(L)'
;MAVEPRTWYLLDREGSLLAYGRPRREDEATDTLELTLSRPGRLLQRCLVGGGRDVWLQSPGGELFPARVERLFFDPRAGRICLLRRQASSASARPS
;
A
#
# COMPACT_ATOMS: atom_id res chain seq x y z
N MET A 1 0.52 -27.88 0.40
CA MET A 1 0.88 -26.73 -0.47
C MET A 1 1.08 -25.52 0.43
N ALA A 2 2.31 -25.00 0.53
CA ALA A 2 2.58 -23.79 1.29
C ALA A 2 2.02 -22.60 0.49
N VAL A 3 1.00 -21.94 1.01
CA VAL A 3 0.52 -20.67 0.45
C VAL A 3 1.65 -19.67 0.66
N GLU A 4 2.33 -19.27 -0.41
CA GLU A 4 3.37 -18.26 -0.35
C GLU A 4 2.86 -17.01 0.40
N PRO A 5 3.73 -16.33 1.17
CA PRO A 5 3.30 -15.19 1.96
C PRO A 5 2.72 -14.09 1.06
N ARG A 6 1.42 -13.80 1.24
CA ARG A 6 0.66 -12.72 0.60
C ARG A 6 1.25 -11.35 0.95
N THR A 7 2.39 -11.01 0.37
CA THR A 7 3.08 -9.74 0.59
C THR A 7 2.62 -8.75 -0.45
N TRP A 8 2.18 -7.58 0.02
CA TRP A 8 1.84 -6.44 -0.81
C TRP A 8 3.00 -5.45 -0.82
N TYR A 9 3.24 -4.83 -1.96
CA TYR A 9 4.30 -3.83 -2.11
C TYR A 9 3.69 -2.45 -2.35
N LEU A 10 4.28 -1.43 -1.73
CA LEU A 10 3.94 -0.02 -1.93
C LEU A 10 5.06 0.63 -2.72
N LEU A 11 4.74 1.11 -3.91
CA LEU A 11 5.68 1.71 -4.85
C LEU A 11 5.34 3.19 -5.06
N ASP A 12 6.33 4.00 -5.41
CA ASP A 12 6.08 5.33 -5.96
C ASP A 12 5.73 5.28 -7.45
N ARG A 13 5.53 6.44 -8.07
CA ARG A 13 5.11 6.56 -9.47
C ARG A 13 6.18 6.04 -10.44
N GLU A 14 7.44 6.10 -10.04
CA GLU A 14 8.59 5.59 -10.76
C GLU A 14 8.79 4.07 -10.57
N GLY A 15 7.97 3.42 -9.75
CA GLY A 15 8.04 1.98 -9.46
C GLY A 15 9.05 1.61 -8.37
N SER A 16 9.63 2.58 -7.68
CA SER A 16 10.57 2.34 -6.58
C SER A 16 9.83 1.92 -5.31
N LEU A 17 10.40 0.95 -4.60
CA LEU A 17 9.83 0.43 -3.36
C LEU A 17 9.88 1.44 -2.21
N LEU A 18 8.71 1.79 -1.68
CA LEU A 18 8.51 2.64 -0.51
C LEU A 18 8.38 1.83 0.79
N ALA A 19 7.61 0.74 0.74
CA ALA A 19 7.41 -0.21 1.85
C ALA A 19 6.78 -1.50 1.32
N TYR A 20 6.74 -2.54 2.14
CA TYR A 20 5.98 -3.75 1.84
C TYR A 20 5.34 -4.27 3.13
N GLY A 21 4.30 -5.07 3.02
CA GLY A 21 3.56 -5.49 4.20
C GLY A 21 2.65 -6.69 3.95
N ARG A 22 2.09 -7.19 5.04
CA ARG A 22 1.08 -8.26 5.00
C ARG A 22 -0.30 -7.67 5.28
N PRO A 23 -1.35 -8.18 4.62
CA PRO A 23 -2.71 -7.72 4.86
C PRO A 23 -3.14 -8.17 6.25
N ARG A 24 -3.69 -7.23 7.01
CA ARG A 24 -4.35 -7.47 8.28
C ARG A 24 -5.87 -7.53 8.10
N ARG A 25 -6.40 -6.63 7.27
CA ARG A 25 -7.82 -6.54 6.92
C ARG A 25 -7.97 -5.99 5.52
N GLU A 26 -8.93 -6.52 4.79
CA GLU A 26 -9.41 -6.00 3.52
C GLU A 26 -10.92 -5.78 3.66
N ASP A 27 -11.41 -4.62 3.21
CA ASP A 27 -12.81 -4.23 3.30
C ASP A 27 -13.27 -3.80 1.91
N GLU A 28 -13.96 -4.71 1.22
CA GLU A 28 -14.41 -4.51 -0.16
C GLU A 28 -15.49 -3.43 -0.28
N ALA A 29 -16.34 -3.24 0.74
CA ALA A 29 -17.40 -2.23 0.70
C ALA A 29 -16.85 -0.79 0.68
N THR A 30 -15.65 -0.60 1.22
CA THR A 30 -14.97 0.71 1.30
C THR A 30 -13.70 0.80 0.46
N ASP A 31 -13.35 -0.28 -0.24
CA ASP A 31 -12.08 -0.43 -0.96
C ASP A 31 -10.84 -0.13 -0.10
N THR A 32 -10.89 -0.48 1.19
CA THR A 32 -9.78 -0.24 2.11
C THR A 32 -8.95 -1.49 2.37
N LEU A 33 -7.63 -1.28 2.45
CA LEU A 33 -6.66 -2.32 2.79
C LEU A 33 -5.79 -1.84 3.95
N GLU A 34 -5.77 -2.62 5.03
CA GLU A 34 -4.91 -2.40 6.18
C GLU A 34 -3.70 -3.33 6.11
N LEU A 35 -2.50 -2.75 6.05
CA LEU A 35 -1.23 -3.47 5.97
C LEU A 35 -0.39 -3.29 7.23
N THR A 36 0.15 -4.40 7.74
CA THR A 36 1.30 -4.37 8.65
C THR A 36 2.58 -4.19 7.83
N LEU A 37 3.26 -3.06 8.01
CA LEU A 37 4.41 -2.66 7.22
C LEU A 37 5.74 -3.17 7.76
N SER A 38 6.59 -3.57 6.82
CA SER A 38 8.02 -3.79 6.99
C SER A 38 8.80 -2.64 6.34
N ARG A 39 9.87 -2.19 7.00
CA ARG A 39 10.77 -1.12 6.53
C ARG A 39 10.05 0.16 6.04
N PRO A 40 9.16 0.78 6.84
CA PRO A 40 8.31 1.89 6.38
C PRO A 40 9.01 3.25 6.23
N GLY A 41 10.34 3.33 6.41
CA GLY A 41 11.07 4.61 6.49
C GLY A 41 10.88 5.51 5.27
N ARG A 42 10.96 4.95 4.05
CA ARG A 42 10.77 5.70 2.81
C ARG A 42 9.33 6.17 2.62
N LEU A 43 8.35 5.30 2.95
CA LEU A 43 6.94 5.67 2.93
C LEU A 43 6.63 6.81 3.92
N LEU A 44 7.13 6.72 5.16
CA LEU A 44 6.98 7.77 6.18
C LEU A 44 7.59 9.09 5.72
N GLN A 45 8.82 9.07 5.21
CA GLN A 45 9.49 10.26 4.69
C GLN A 45 8.69 10.90 3.55
N ARG A 46 8.17 10.11 2.61
CA ARG A 46 7.34 10.60 1.51
C ARG A 46 6.05 11.27 2.01
N CYS A 47 5.34 10.62 2.93
CA CYS A 47 4.07 11.15 3.45
C CYS A 47 4.24 12.39 4.34
N LEU A 48 5.40 12.55 5.02
CA LEU A 48 5.67 13.67 5.92
C LEU A 48 6.32 14.87 5.23
N VAL A 49 7.21 14.62 4.25
CA VAL A 49 8.08 15.67 3.65
C VAL A 49 7.70 15.97 2.20
N GLY A 50 7.27 14.95 1.45
CA GLY A 50 7.09 15.04 -0.01
C GLY A 50 5.66 15.28 -0.50
N GLY A 51 4.68 15.46 0.40
CA GLY A 51 3.28 15.76 0.06
C GLY A 51 2.47 14.65 -0.64
N GLY A 52 3.12 13.57 -1.09
CA GLY A 52 2.48 12.50 -1.84
C GLY A 52 1.95 11.38 -0.94
N ARG A 53 0.62 11.23 -0.90
CA ARG A 53 -0.06 10.06 -0.31
C ARG A 53 -0.48 9.02 -1.36
N ASP A 54 -0.36 9.36 -2.63
CA ASP A 54 -0.64 8.44 -3.72
C ASP A 54 0.56 7.49 -3.91
N VAL A 55 0.23 6.21 -4.03
CA VAL A 55 1.16 5.10 -4.19
C VAL A 55 0.59 4.10 -5.19
N TRP A 56 1.45 3.29 -5.78
CA TRP A 56 1.03 2.06 -6.44
C TRP A 56 1.07 0.92 -5.42
N LEU A 57 -0.04 0.21 -5.31
CA LEU A 57 -0.17 -0.98 -4.49
C LEU A 57 -0.05 -2.20 -5.39
N GLN A 58 0.99 -3.01 -5.20
CA GLN A 58 1.17 -4.26 -5.93
C GLN A 58 0.62 -5.44 -5.12
N SER A 59 -0.29 -6.21 -5.71
CA SER A 59 -0.79 -7.46 -5.11
C SER A 59 0.26 -8.58 -5.20
N PRO A 60 0.09 -9.66 -4.41
CA PRO A 60 0.96 -10.83 -4.52
C PRO A 60 0.97 -11.47 -5.92
N GLY A 61 -0.10 -11.28 -6.71
CA GLY A 61 -0.20 -11.74 -8.10
C GLY A 61 0.53 -10.83 -9.11
N GLY A 62 1.13 -9.72 -8.65
CA GLY A 62 1.85 -8.77 -9.49
C GLY A 62 1.00 -7.64 -10.07
N GLU A 63 -0.31 -7.65 -9.85
CA GLU A 63 -1.23 -6.60 -10.32
C GLU A 63 -0.99 -5.29 -9.57
N LEU A 64 -1.09 -4.17 -10.29
CA LEU A 64 -0.87 -2.83 -9.73
C LEU A 64 -2.20 -2.06 -9.63
N PHE A 65 -2.46 -1.53 -8.44
CA PHE A 65 -3.64 -0.73 -8.12
C PHE A 65 -3.21 0.68 -7.71
N PRO A 66 -3.83 1.73 -8.24
CA PRO A 66 -3.64 3.06 -7.69
C PRO A 66 -4.26 3.10 -6.29
N ALA A 67 -3.53 3.60 -5.30
CA ALA A 67 -3.98 3.66 -3.92
C ALA A 67 -3.54 4.95 -3.24
N ARG A 68 -4.31 5.36 -2.23
CA ARG A 68 -3.98 6.51 -1.38
C ARG A 68 -3.76 6.04 0.05
N VAL A 69 -2.64 6.46 0.63
CA VAL A 69 -2.36 6.31 2.06
C VAL A 69 -3.25 7.27 2.84
N GLU A 70 -4.26 6.73 3.50
CA GLU A 70 -5.17 7.50 4.34
C GLU A 70 -4.51 7.79 5.70
N ARG A 71 -3.84 6.79 6.27
CA ARG A 71 -3.27 6.87 7.61
C ARG A 71 -2.05 5.97 7.78
N LEU A 72 -1.04 6.47 8.48
CA LEU A 72 0.10 5.71 8.99
C LEU A 72 0.14 5.85 10.50
N PHE A 73 0.22 4.74 11.23
CA PHE A 73 0.26 4.75 12.69
C PHE A 73 1.04 3.55 13.25
N PHE A 74 1.33 3.57 14.55
CA PHE A 74 1.95 2.47 15.26
C PHE A 74 0.92 1.78 16.16
N ASP A 75 0.74 0.49 15.96
CA ASP A 75 0.00 -0.43 16.81
C ASP A 75 1.03 -1.21 17.65
N PRO A 76 1.01 -1.12 18.99
CA PRO A 76 1.98 -1.82 19.84
C PRO A 76 2.00 -3.35 19.69
N ARG A 77 0.92 -3.95 19.20
CA ARG A 77 0.79 -5.41 19.01
C ARG A 77 1.17 -5.84 17.61
N ALA A 78 0.86 -5.02 16.61
CA ALA A 78 1.02 -5.35 15.19
C ALA A 78 2.16 -4.60 14.50
N GLY A 79 2.81 -3.65 15.17
CA GLY A 79 3.86 -2.81 14.59
C GLY A 79 3.30 -1.63 13.80
N ARG A 80 3.95 -1.27 12.70
CA ARG A 80 3.55 -0.10 11.90
C ARG A 80 2.41 -0.49 10.96
N ILE A 81 1.30 0.23 11.03
CA ILE A 81 0.11 -0.02 10.21
C ILE A 81 -0.05 1.09 9.18
N CYS A 82 -0.41 0.68 7.97
CA CYS A 82 -0.85 1.54 6.88
C CYS A 82 -2.29 1.23 6.54
N LEU A 83 -3.15 2.25 6.56
CA LEU A 83 -4.47 2.18 5.98
C LEU A 83 -4.43 2.81 4.59
N LEU A 84 -4.75 2.01 3.59
CA LEU A 84 -4.81 2.41 2.19
C LEU A 84 -6.26 2.37 1.73
N ARG A 85 -6.62 3.30 0.87
CA ARG A 85 -7.84 3.21 0.07
C ARG A 85 -7.43 2.99 -1.38
N ARG A 86 -7.85 1.88 -1.96
CA ARG A 86 -7.72 1.66 -3.41
C ARG A 86 -8.57 2.71 -4.10
N GLN A 87 -8.01 3.34 -5.11
CA GLN A 87 -8.82 4.18 -5.98
C GLN A 87 -9.57 3.22 -6.90
N ALA A 88 -10.88 3.43 -7.05
CA ALA A 88 -11.66 2.70 -8.04
C ALA A 88 -10.87 2.74 -9.35
N SER A 89 -10.69 1.57 -9.98
CA SER A 89 -10.07 1.51 -11.30
C SER A 89 -10.92 2.36 -12.22
N SER A 90 -10.54 3.62 -12.41
CA SER A 90 -10.89 4.36 -13.60
C SER A 90 -10.29 3.53 -14.71
N ALA A 91 -11.11 2.69 -15.36
CA ALA A 91 -10.79 2.27 -16.70
C ALA A 91 -10.46 3.57 -17.46
N SER A 92 -9.23 3.68 -17.96
CA SER A 92 -8.60 4.91 -18.49
C SER A 92 -7.81 5.72 -17.42
N ALA A 93 -6.49 5.87 -17.47
CA ALA A 93 -5.55 5.77 -18.57
C ALA A 93 -4.16 5.36 -18.07
N ARG A 94 -3.51 4.43 -18.78
CA ARG A 94 -2.05 4.29 -18.76
C ARG A 94 -1.50 5.51 -19.52
N PRO A 95 -0.59 6.33 -18.97
CA PRO A 95 0.14 7.28 -19.78
C PRO A 95 1.03 6.50 -20.76
N SER A 96 0.90 6.84 -22.04
CA SER A 96 1.74 6.37 -23.15
C SER A 96 3.20 6.77 -22.98
#